data_AF-A0A9E4IN96-F1
#
_entry.id   AF-A0A9E4IN96-F1
#
_cell.length_a   1.000
_cell.length_b   1.000
_cell.length_c   1.000
_cell.angle_alpha   90.00
_cell.angle_beta   90.00
_cell.angle_gamma   90.00
#
_symmetry.space_group_name_H-M   'P 1'
#
loop_
_entity.id
_entity.type
_entity.pdbx_description
1 polymer ?
#
loop_
_entity_poly.entity_id
_entity_poly.type
_entity_poly.pdbx_seq_one_letter_code
_entity_poly.pdbx_strand_id
1 'polypeptide(L)'
;WRTQSGVPCVMDARCPHQWSHLGDSGAVAGEEIVCLTHFWTFATDGSGWKENLDGRRDRKGDIEVYPCREAAGEILVRRDPVRGKP
;
A
#
# COMPACT_ATOMS: atom_id res chain seq x y z
N TRP A 1 2.78 -6.77 -2.65
CA TRP A 1 4.19 -6.33 -2.78
C TRP A 1 4.95 -6.77 -1.54
N ARG A 2 6.27 -6.63 -1.51
CA ARG A 2 7.10 -7.00 -0.35
C ARG A 2 8.00 -5.83 0.01
N THR A 3 8.14 -5.54 1.28
CA THR A 3 9.12 -4.53 1.76
C THR A 3 10.55 -4.99 1.50
N GLN A 4 11.51 -4.09 1.66
CA GLN A 4 12.93 -4.42 1.60
C GLN A 4 13.34 -5.42 2.68
N SER A 5 12.78 -5.33 3.89
CA SER A 5 12.98 -6.31 4.97
C SER A 5 12.32 -7.67 4.73
N GLY A 6 11.55 -7.81 3.66
CA GLY A 6 10.94 -9.06 3.25
C GLY A 6 9.52 -9.27 3.79
N VAL A 7 8.86 -8.25 4.35
CA VAL A 7 7.49 -8.37 4.85
C VAL A 7 6.49 -8.32 3.69
N PRO A 8 5.63 -9.33 3.49
CA PRO A 8 4.61 -9.28 2.46
C PRO A 8 3.47 -8.34 2.87
N CYS A 9 2.94 -7.59 1.89
CA CYS A 9 1.76 -6.75 2.05
C CYS A 9 0.81 -6.95 0.87
N VAL A 10 -0.46 -7.14 1.18
CA VAL A 10 -1.57 -7.18 0.21
C VAL A 10 -2.46 -5.98 0.50
N MET A 11 -2.66 -5.13 -0.50
CA MET A 11 -3.42 -3.88 -0.40
C MET A 11 -4.31 -3.70 -1.62
N ASP A 12 -5.21 -2.72 -1.59
CA ASP A 12 -5.89 -2.27 -2.80
C ASP A 12 -4.84 -1.86 -3.85
N ALA A 13 -5.10 -2.24 -5.09
CA ALA A 13 -4.20 -1.95 -6.19
C ALA A 13 -4.26 -0.47 -6.61
N ARG A 14 -5.26 0.31 -6.19
CA ARG A 14 -5.44 1.69 -6.65
C ARG A 14 -5.15 2.72 -5.57
N CYS A 15 -4.29 3.67 -5.91
CA CYS A 15 -3.99 4.82 -5.06
C CYS A 15 -5.26 5.64 -4.79
N PRO A 16 -5.64 5.90 -3.51
CA PRO A 16 -6.87 6.64 -3.18
C PRO A 16 -6.86 8.12 -3.59
N HIS A 17 -5.71 8.65 -4.03
CA HIS A 17 -5.61 10.02 -4.55
C HIS A 17 -6.37 10.18 -5.88
N GLN A 18 -5.96 9.44 -6.92
CA GLN A 18 -6.50 9.55 -8.28
C GLN A 18 -6.47 8.20 -9.03
N TRP A 19 -6.63 7.08 -8.30
CA TRP A 19 -6.87 5.74 -8.85
C TRP A 19 -5.76 5.11 -9.72
N SER A 20 -4.55 5.67 -9.71
CA SER A 20 -3.36 5.05 -10.31
C SER A 20 -3.17 3.62 -9.79
N HIS A 21 -2.91 2.68 -10.70
CA HIS A 21 -2.70 1.28 -10.33
C HIS A 21 -1.28 1.09 -9.79
N LEU A 22 -1.11 0.86 -8.49
CA LEU A 22 0.17 0.75 -7.79
C LEU A 22 1.01 -0.46 -8.23
N GLY A 23 0.38 -1.51 -8.76
CA GLY A 23 1.12 -2.65 -9.33
C GLY A 23 1.78 -2.35 -10.68
N ASP A 24 1.37 -1.27 -11.34
CA ASP A 24 1.90 -0.84 -12.65
C ASP A 24 2.70 0.47 -12.49
N SER A 25 2.06 1.46 -11.89
CA SER A 25 2.56 2.81 -11.66
C SER A 25 3.10 3.01 -10.24
N GLY A 26 3.66 1.97 -9.63
CA GLY A 26 4.22 2.03 -8.29
C GLY A 26 5.57 1.33 -8.17
N ALA A 27 6.32 1.69 -7.13
CA ALA A 27 7.60 1.08 -6.79
C ALA A 27 7.73 0.88 -5.28
N VAL A 28 8.34 -0.21 -4.86
CA VAL A 28 8.71 -0.41 -3.45
C VAL A 28 9.95 0.43 -3.15
N ALA A 29 9.89 1.23 -2.09
CA ALA A 29 11.02 1.99 -1.56
C ALA A 29 11.13 1.74 -0.06
N GLY A 30 12.11 0.91 0.34
CA GLY A 30 12.26 0.47 1.72
C GLY A 30 11.02 -0.30 2.21
N GLU A 31 10.32 0.27 3.19
CA GLU A 31 9.17 -0.36 3.86
C GLU A 31 7.81 0.14 3.36
N GLU A 32 7.80 0.95 2.30
CA GLU A 32 6.60 1.53 1.73
C GLU A 32 6.53 1.26 0.22
N ILE A 33 5.31 1.32 -0.33
CA ILE A 33 5.11 1.42 -1.77
C ILE A 33 4.81 2.88 -2.14
N VAL A 34 5.47 3.36 -3.19
CA VAL A 34 5.35 4.72 -3.71
C VAL A 34 4.52 4.71 -4.99
N CYS A 35 3.48 5.53 -5.05
CA CYS A 35 2.76 5.84 -6.27
C CYS A 35 3.60 6.78 -7.15
N LEU A 36 4.10 6.31 -8.29
CA LEU A 36 4.98 7.07 -9.16
C LEU A 36 4.25 8.14 -9.99
N THR A 37 2.92 8.23 -9.91
CA THR A 37 2.17 9.32 -10.55
C THR A 37 2.22 10.62 -9.75
N HIS A 38 2.12 10.54 -8.42
CA HIS A 38 1.94 11.73 -7.55
C HIS A 38 2.76 11.69 -6.24
N PHE A 39 3.58 10.66 -6.07
CA PHE A 39 4.50 10.44 -4.96
C PHE A 39 3.83 10.35 -3.59
N TRP A 40 2.63 9.77 -3.53
CA TRP A 40 2.10 9.30 -2.25
C TRP A 40 2.76 7.97 -1.91
N THR A 41 3.12 7.79 -0.65
CA THR A 41 3.68 6.56 -0.11
C THR A 41 2.66 5.87 0.79
N PHE A 42 2.71 4.55 0.84
CA PHE A 42 1.83 3.74 1.68
C PHE A 42 2.65 2.69 2.43
N ALA A 43 2.53 2.71 3.76
CA ALA A 43 3.14 1.70 4.62
C ALA A 43 2.30 0.40 4.62
N THR A 44 2.84 -0.65 5.24
CA THR A 44 2.19 -1.96 5.31
C THR A 44 0.92 -1.98 6.17
N ASP A 45 0.69 -0.95 6.99
CA ASP A 45 -0.56 -0.72 7.73
C ASP A 45 -1.59 0.08 6.94
N GLY A 46 -1.26 0.49 5.71
CA GLY A 46 -2.13 1.27 4.83
C GLY A 46 -2.01 2.78 5.01
N SER A 47 -1.23 3.25 5.97
CA SER A 47 -1.10 4.69 6.22
C SER A 47 -0.51 5.42 5.03
N GLY A 48 -1.24 6.43 4.53
CA GLY A 48 -0.87 7.20 3.35
C GLY A 48 -0.10 8.48 3.71
N TRP A 49 1.00 8.76 3.03
CA TRP A 49 1.84 9.93 3.28
C TRP A 49 2.32 10.57 1.98
N LYS A 50 2.81 11.81 2.06
CA LYS A 50 3.59 12.43 0.99
C LYS A 50 4.74 13.22 1.61
N GLU A 51 5.95 12.91 1.19
CA GLU A 51 7.12 13.71 1.51
C GLU A 51 7.24 14.88 0.51
N ASN A 52 7.58 16.06 1.01
CA ASN A 52 7.91 17.22 0.19
C ASN A 52 9.44 17.35 0.03
N LEU A 53 9.90 18.38 -0.67
CA LEU A 53 11.33 18.58 -0.94
C LEU A 53 12.17 18.88 0.31
N ASP A 54 11.55 19.30 1.41
CA ASP A 54 12.24 19.60 2.67
C ASP A 54 12.25 18.39 3.64
N GLY A 55 11.71 17.25 3.23
CA GLY A 55 11.65 16.02 4.02
C GLY A 55 10.46 15.96 4.99
N ARG A 56 9.59 16.98 5.05
CA ARG A 56 8.35 16.91 5.82
C ARG A 56 7.40 15.90 5.19
N ARG A 57 6.88 15.01 6.04
CA ARG A 57 5.86 14.01 5.67
C ARG A 57 4.46 14.49 6.06
N ASP A 58 3.63 14.73 5.06
CA ASP A 58 2.24 15.13 5.23
C ASP A 58 1.32 13.90 5.18
N ARG A 59 0.45 13.72 6.18
CA ARG A 59 -0.56 12.66 6.18
C ARG A 59 -1.53 12.81 5.01
N LYS A 60 -1.91 11.68 4.41
CA LYS A 60 -2.85 11.56 3.30
C LYS A 60 -3.92 10.51 3.61
N GLY A 61 -4.78 10.22 2.62
CA GLY A 61 -5.78 9.18 2.73
C GLY A 61 -5.11 7.80 2.80
N ASP A 62 -5.59 6.97 3.72
CA ASP A 62 -5.12 5.60 3.89
C ASP A 62 -5.65 4.70 2.76
N ILE A 63 -4.94 3.60 2.51
CA ILE A 63 -5.30 2.57 1.53
C ILE A 63 -5.68 1.28 2.26
N GLU A 64 -6.67 0.57 1.73
CA GLU A 64 -7.11 -0.71 2.30
C GLU A 64 -5.98 -1.73 2.25
N VAL A 65 -5.70 -2.38 3.38
CA VAL A 65 -4.74 -3.49 3.51
C VAL A 65 -5.49 -4.74 3.92
N TYR A 66 -5.26 -5.82 3.17
CA TYR A 66 -5.83 -7.12 3.46
C TYR A 66 -4.87 -7.93 4.33
N PRO A 67 -5.32 -8.40 5.51
CA PRO A 67 -4.49 -9.23 6.38
C PRO A 67 -3.98 -10.45 5.62
N CYS A 68 -2.66 -10.63 5.58
CA CYS A 68 -2.03 -11.73 4.89
C CYS A 68 -0.98 -12.42 5.76
N ARG A 69 -0.68 -13.69 5.42
CA ARG A 69 0.44 -14.43 6.00
C ARG A 69 1.09 -15.30 4.95
N GLU A 70 2.38 -15.52 5.11
CA GLU A 70 3.15 -16.45 4.30
C GLU A 70 3.21 -17.81 4.99
N ALA A 71 2.79 -18.88 4.29
CA ALA A 71 2.80 -20.23 4.82
C ALA A 71 2.91 -21.24 3.68
N ALA A 72 3.77 -22.25 3.83
CA ALA A 72 3.96 -23.32 2.85
C ALA A 72 4.28 -22.84 1.41
N GLY A 73 5.04 -21.76 1.28
CA GLY A 73 5.41 -21.18 -0.02
C GLY A 73 4.31 -20.32 -0.67
N GLU A 74 3.20 -20.10 0.03
CA GLU A 74 2.04 -19.36 -0.46
C GLU A 74 1.78 -18.08 0.35
N ILE A 75 1.17 -17.08 -0.29
CA ILE A 75 0.61 -15.89 0.39
C ILE A 75 -0.89 -16.10 0.58
N LEU A 76 -1.28 -16.32 1.83
CA LEU A 76 -2.68 -16.49 2.23
C LEU A 76 -3.27 -15.14 2.60
N VAL A 77 -4.39 -14.76 2.00
CA VAL A 77 -5.06 -13.48 2.23
C VAL A 77 -6.41 -13.73 2.90
N ARG A 78 -6.66 -13.06 4.04
CA ARG A 78 -7.99 -13.01 4.63
C ARG A 78 -8.76 -11.90 3.94
N ARG A 79 -9.83 -12.29 3.24
CA ARG A 79 -10.82 -11.36 2.71
C ARG A 79 -12.03 -11.40 3.63
N ASP A 80 -12.23 -10.33 4.39
CA ASP A 80 -13.47 -10.19 5.14
C ASP A 80 -14.63 -10.03 4.13
N PRO A 81 -15.83 -10.57 4.42
CA PRO A 81 -16.98 -10.37 3.56
C PRO A 81 -17.18 -8.86 3.37
N VAL A 82 -17.35 -8.44 2.11
CA VAL A 82 -17.51 -7.04 1.74
C VAL A 82 -18.57 -6.43 2.66
N ARG A 83 -18.17 -5.47 3.51
CA ARG A 83 -19.13 -4.51 4.06
C ARG A 83 -19.64 -3.76 2.84
N GLY A 84 -20.82 -4.14 2.36
CA GLY A 84 -21.54 -3.32 1.38
C GLY A 84 -21.54 -1.91 1.93
N LYS A 85 -21.02 -0.95 1.14
CA LYS A 85 -21.48 0.43 1.31
C LYS A 85 -23.02 0.38 1.24
N PRO A 86 -23.75 1.01 2.15
CA PRO A 86 -25.18 1.23 1.94
C PRO A 86 -25.41 1.95 0.61
#